data_AF-A0A2R4WXA0-F1
#
_entry.id   AF-A0A2R4WXA0-F1
#
_cell.length_a   1.000
_cell.length_b   1.000
_cell.length_c   1.000
_cell.angle_alpha   90.00
_cell.angle_beta   90.00
_cell.angle_gamma   90.00
#
_symmetry.space_group_name_H-M   'P 1'
#
loop_
_entity.id
_entity.type
_entity.pdbx_description
1 polymer ?
#
loop_
_entity_poly.entity_id
_entity_poly.type
_entity_poly.pdbx_seq_one_letter_code
_entity_poly.pdbx_strand_id
1 'polypeptide(L)'
;MALDSGFNGTNLLAGDTLNIAFNEKGTSSLKIQGSSVTSSSIGLSAIGQVDFQDTNSINDVMKKITSASNSLQNQASSLGANLAVVQNRQDFTKQMINVLDTGAANLTNADLNEEAANSQALSTRNSLGISALSLANQAQQGILQLLR
;
A
#
# COMPACT_ATOMS: atom_id res chain seq x y z
N MET A 1 23.25 -7.14 20.69
CA MET A 1 22.91 -6.40 19.46
C MET A 1 21.81 -7.10 18.68
N ALA A 2 21.96 -8.37 18.25
CA ALA A 2 20.87 -9.11 17.60
C ALA A 2 19.60 -9.19 18.48
N LEU A 3 19.74 -9.47 19.79
CA LEU A 3 18.61 -9.48 20.74
C LEU A 3 17.87 -8.13 20.86
N ASP A 4 18.58 -7.02 20.60
CA ASP A 4 18.07 -5.65 20.75
C ASP A 4 17.53 -5.09 19.41
N SER A 5 17.64 -5.86 18.32
CA SER A 5 17.17 -5.47 16.99
C SER A 5 15.67 -5.74 16.77
N GLY A 6 14.92 -5.95 17.86
CA GLY A 6 13.48 -6.19 17.81
C GLY A 6 12.71 -4.91 17.48
N PHE A 7 11.72 -5.02 16.60
CA PHE A 7 10.78 -3.95 16.32
C PHE A 7 9.35 -4.44 16.53
N ASN A 8 8.58 -3.71 17.33
CA ASN A 8 7.18 -4.01 17.62
C ASN A 8 6.93 -5.49 18.03
N GLY A 9 7.84 -6.05 18.82
CA GLY A 9 7.77 -7.44 19.30
C GLY A 9 8.22 -8.52 18.32
N THR A 10 8.71 -8.17 17.12
CA THR A 10 9.31 -9.11 16.16
C THR A 10 10.80 -8.86 16.00
N ASN A 11 11.61 -9.91 16.05
CA ASN A 11 13.05 -9.84 15.83
C ASN A 11 13.54 -10.92 14.85
N LEU A 12 13.72 -10.52 13.59
CA LEU A 12 14.19 -11.41 12.53
C LEU A 12 15.64 -11.90 12.74
N LEU A 13 16.43 -11.23 13.59
CA LEU A 13 17.77 -11.68 13.97
C LEU A 13 17.77 -12.58 15.21
N ALA A 14 16.63 -12.70 15.91
CA ALA A 14 16.44 -13.69 16.97
C ALA A 14 15.86 -15.01 16.44
N GLY A 15 15.39 -15.03 15.19
CA GLY A 15 14.74 -16.19 14.58
C GLY A 15 13.22 -16.08 14.44
N ASP A 16 12.64 -14.92 14.78
CA ASP A 16 11.19 -14.73 14.67
C ASP A 16 10.73 -14.71 13.22
N THR A 17 9.44 -14.95 13.02
CA THR A 17 8.79 -14.85 11.72
C THR A 17 8.01 -13.54 11.61
N LEU A 18 8.21 -12.80 10.53
CA LEU A 18 7.35 -11.67 10.16
C LEU A 18 6.41 -12.08 9.03
N ASN A 19 5.11 -11.89 9.22
CA ASN A 19 4.12 -12.10 8.17
C ASN A 19 3.55 -10.75 7.73
N ILE A 20 3.71 -10.41 6.45
CA ILE A 20 3.24 -9.16 5.86
C ILE A 20 2.07 -9.50 4.94
N ALA A 21 0.87 -9.03 5.27
CA ALA A 21 -0.28 -9.14 4.38
C ALA A 21 -0.30 -7.97 3.40
N PHE A 22 -0.53 -8.26 2.12
CA PHE A 22 -0.67 -7.26 1.05
C PHE A 22 -2.14 -6.96 0.70
N ASN A 23 -3.10 -7.62 1.35
CA ASN A 23 -4.53 -7.36 1.20
C ASN A 23 -5.29 -7.61 2.51
N GLU A 24 -6.51 -7.10 2.60
CA GLU A 24 -7.29 -7.10 3.86
C GLU A 24 -7.64 -8.51 4.33
N LYS A 25 -7.78 -9.46 3.39
CA LYS A 25 -8.10 -10.86 3.67
C LYS A 25 -6.87 -11.73 3.95
N GLY A 26 -5.66 -11.19 3.84
CA GLY A 26 -4.41 -11.92 4.05
C GLY A 26 -4.12 -13.04 3.04
N THR A 27 -4.88 -13.16 1.96
CA THR A 27 -4.67 -14.19 0.92
C THR A 27 -3.45 -13.91 0.06
N SER A 28 -3.00 -12.65 0.00
CA SER A 28 -1.71 -12.27 -0.57
C SER A 28 -0.82 -11.83 0.58
N SER A 29 0.26 -12.56 0.82
CA SER A 29 1.19 -12.27 1.91
C SER A 29 2.62 -12.67 1.58
N LEU A 30 3.56 -12.07 2.31
CA LEU A 30 4.97 -12.45 2.34
C LEU A 30 5.32 -12.88 3.76
N LYS A 31 5.74 -14.14 3.90
CA LYS A 31 6.30 -14.66 5.14
C LYS A 31 7.82 -14.57 5.09
N ILE A 32 8.40 -13.79 6.00
CA ILE A 32 9.84 -13.65 6.17
C ILE A 32 10.23 -14.44 7.42
N GLN A 33 10.96 -15.53 7.22
CA GLN A 33 11.54 -16.29 8.32
C GLN A 33 12.88 -15.66 8.71
N GLY A 34 12.97 -15.15 9.93
CA GLY A 34 14.23 -14.73 10.52
C GLY A 34 15.11 -15.91 10.87
N SER A 35 16.42 -15.64 10.98
CA SER A 35 17.41 -16.60 11.45
C SER A 35 18.07 -16.03 12.70
N SER A 36 18.32 -16.88 13.69
CA SER A 36 19.05 -16.44 14.89
C SER A 36 20.48 -16.08 14.53
N VAL A 37 20.90 -14.84 14.83
CA VAL A 37 22.25 -14.33 14.63
C VAL A 37 22.95 -14.20 15.99
N THR A 38 23.62 -15.27 16.37
CA THR A 38 24.45 -15.38 17.57
C THR A 38 25.84 -15.84 17.15
N SER A 39 26.86 -15.65 17.99
CA SER A 39 28.22 -16.16 17.70
C SER A 39 28.18 -17.64 17.33
N SER A 40 27.47 -18.46 18.11
CA SER A 40 27.34 -19.90 17.85
C SER A 40 26.60 -20.22 16.56
N SER A 41 25.52 -19.51 16.23
CA SER A 41 24.73 -19.80 15.02
C SER A 41 25.43 -19.41 13.71
N ILE A 42 26.36 -18.46 13.76
CA ILE A 42 27.22 -18.11 12.61
C ILE A 42 28.58 -18.84 12.63
N GLY A 43 28.73 -19.85 13.49
CA GLY A 43 29.93 -20.71 13.54
C GLY A 43 31.13 -20.13 14.28
N LEU A 44 30.94 -19.06 15.04
CA LEU A 44 31.97 -18.49 15.92
C LEU A 44 31.91 -19.14 17.30
N SER A 45 33.09 -19.39 17.85
CA SER A 45 33.30 -19.91 19.20
C SER A 45 34.29 -19.01 19.94
N ALA A 46 34.30 -19.10 21.26
CA ALA A 46 35.29 -18.39 22.06
C ALA A 46 36.70 -18.89 21.70
N ILE A 47 37.63 -17.94 21.61
CA ILE A 47 39.04 -18.23 21.39
C ILE A 47 39.62 -18.89 22.65
N GLY A 48 40.29 -20.02 22.47
CA GLY A 48 41.04 -20.74 23.49
C GLY A 48 42.56 -20.60 23.33
N GLN A 49 43.28 -21.24 24.26
CA GLN A 49 44.75 -21.22 24.32
C GLN A 49 45.42 -21.74 23.04
N VAL A 50 44.71 -22.56 22.25
CA VAL A 50 45.26 -23.24 21.08
C VAL A 50 45.07 -22.52 19.74
N ASP A 51 44.17 -21.53 19.70
CA ASP A 51 43.69 -20.93 18.46
C ASP A 51 44.70 -19.97 17.80
N PHE A 52 45.74 -19.54 18.53
CA PHE A 52 46.78 -18.62 18.06
C PHE A 52 48.21 -19.14 18.27
N GLN A 53 48.40 -20.46 18.41
CA GLN A 53 49.71 -21.04 18.67
C GLN A 53 50.62 -21.12 17.45
N ASP A 54 50.04 -21.31 16.26
CA ASP A 54 50.80 -21.42 15.01
C ASP A 54 50.03 -20.83 13.83
N THR A 55 50.69 -20.78 12.67
CA THR A 55 50.10 -20.23 11.44
C THR A 55 48.85 -21.01 10.98
N ASN A 56 48.77 -22.32 11.25
CA ASN A 56 47.61 -23.12 10.86
C ASN A 56 46.41 -22.80 11.75
N SER A 57 46.58 -22.71 13.07
CA SER A 57 45.52 -22.36 14.00
C SER A 57 44.95 -20.97 13.70
N ILE A 58 45.83 -20.00 13.39
CA ILE A 58 45.45 -18.65 12.97
C ILE A 58 44.62 -18.68 11.67
N ASN A 59 45.06 -19.46 10.68
CA ASN A 59 44.34 -19.60 9.42
C ASN A 59 42.94 -20.21 9.61
N ASP A 60 42.78 -21.14 10.54
CA ASP A 60 41.48 -21.74 10.82
C ASP A 60 40.53 -20.77 11.54
N VAL A 61 41.04 -19.95 12.45
CA VAL A 61 40.26 -18.83 13.03
C VAL A 61 39.84 -17.84 11.94
N MET A 62 40.74 -17.47 11.03
CA MET A 62 40.39 -16.59 9.91
C MET A 62 39.30 -17.20 9.02
N LYS A 63 39.37 -18.51 8.70
CA LYS A 63 38.31 -19.19 7.93
C LYS A 63 36.96 -19.14 8.64
N LYS A 64 36.92 -19.34 9.97
CA LYS A 64 35.69 -19.22 10.76
C LYS A 64 35.10 -17.80 10.66
N ILE A 65 35.93 -16.77 10.82
CA ILE A 65 35.49 -15.36 10.70
C ILE A 65 34.97 -15.06 9.28
N THR A 66 35.68 -15.49 8.24
CA THR A 66 35.24 -15.29 6.85
C THR A 66 33.91 -16.01 6.57
N SER A 67 33.75 -17.23 7.07
CA SER A 67 32.51 -18.00 6.93
C SER A 67 31.33 -17.34 7.66
N ALA A 68 31.58 -16.82 8.87
CA ALA A 68 30.59 -16.05 9.63
C ALA A 68 30.19 -14.77 8.89
N SER A 69 31.16 -14.03 8.32
CA SER A 69 30.91 -12.83 7.51
C SER A 69 30.07 -13.13 6.27
N ASN A 70 30.41 -14.19 5.54
CA ASN A 70 29.64 -14.62 4.36
C ASN A 70 28.21 -15.01 4.74
N SER A 71 28.02 -15.68 5.87
CA SER A 71 26.69 -16.04 6.38
C SER A 71 25.86 -14.80 6.70
N LEU A 72 26.46 -13.79 7.35
CA LEU A 72 25.80 -12.51 7.63
C LEU A 72 25.44 -11.75 6.35
N GLN A 73 26.34 -11.71 5.37
CA GLN A 73 26.07 -11.08 4.08
C GLN A 73 24.91 -11.75 3.35
N ASN A 74 24.87 -13.08 3.31
CA ASN A 74 23.77 -13.84 2.71
C ASN A 74 22.43 -13.53 3.39
N GLN A 75 22.42 -13.48 4.73
CA GLN A 75 21.21 -13.13 5.49
C GLN A 75 20.77 -11.69 5.22
N ALA A 76 21.70 -10.74 5.17
CA ALA A 76 21.42 -9.33 4.85
C ALA A 76 20.88 -9.17 3.42
N SER A 77 21.46 -9.87 2.43
CA SER A 77 20.98 -9.88 1.06
C SER A 77 19.56 -10.44 0.94
N SER A 78 19.25 -11.52 1.67
CA SER A 78 17.89 -12.08 1.70
C SER A 78 16.89 -11.10 2.30
N LEU A 79 17.22 -10.46 3.43
CA LEU A 79 16.37 -9.43 4.03
C LEU A 79 16.20 -8.22 3.11
N GLY A 80 17.26 -7.78 2.43
CA GLY A 80 17.21 -6.70 1.45
C GLY A 80 16.32 -7.02 0.24
N ALA A 81 16.39 -8.25 -0.29
CA ALA A 81 15.50 -8.69 -1.36
C ALA A 81 14.03 -8.70 -0.92
N ASN A 82 13.75 -9.20 0.28
CA ASN A 82 12.39 -9.15 0.85
C ASN A 82 11.89 -7.72 1.04
N LEU A 83 12.75 -6.80 1.51
CA LEU A 83 12.42 -5.38 1.64
C LEU A 83 12.05 -4.77 0.28
N ALA A 84 12.82 -5.05 -0.78
CA ALA A 84 12.52 -4.57 -2.12
C ALA A 84 11.15 -5.08 -2.61
N VAL A 85 10.80 -6.34 -2.34
CA VAL A 85 9.46 -6.88 -2.65
C VAL A 85 8.38 -6.10 -1.92
N VAL A 86 8.55 -5.85 -0.62
CA VAL A 86 7.59 -5.09 0.20
C VAL A 86 7.42 -3.66 -0.33
N GLN A 87 8.51 -2.97 -0.64
CA GLN A 87 8.48 -1.61 -1.20
C GLN A 87 7.75 -1.57 -2.55
N ASN A 88 8.07 -2.47 -3.47
CA ASN A 88 7.39 -2.56 -4.76
C ASN A 88 5.88 -2.81 -4.61
N ARG A 89 5.48 -3.69 -3.68
CA ARG A 89 4.06 -3.97 -3.39
C ARG A 89 3.37 -2.76 -2.77
N GLN A 90 4.05 -2.03 -1.89
CA GLN A 90 3.54 -0.81 -1.30
C GLN A 90 3.28 0.26 -2.36
N ASP A 91 4.23 0.48 -3.26
CA ASP A 91 4.13 1.49 -4.31
C ASP A 91 3.05 1.13 -5.34
N PHE A 92 3.01 -0.12 -5.78
CA PHE A 92 1.92 -0.63 -6.62
C PHE A 92 0.55 -0.39 -5.98
N THR A 93 0.41 -0.68 -4.69
CA THR A 93 -0.86 -0.51 -3.98
C THR A 93 -1.26 0.96 -3.90
N LYS A 94 -0.32 1.86 -3.59
CA LYS A 94 -0.58 3.31 -3.60
C LYS A 94 -1.01 3.81 -4.99
N GLN A 95 -0.33 3.37 -6.04
CA GLN A 95 -0.70 3.73 -7.42
C GLN A 95 -2.09 3.20 -7.77
N MET A 96 -2.40 1.95 -7.40
CA MET A 96 -3.72 1.36 -7.63
C MET A 96 -4.81 2.13 -6.89
N ILE A 97 -4.58 2.55 -5.64
CA ILE A 97 -5.51 3.41 -4.89
C ILE A 97 -5.76 4.71 -5.66
N ASN A 98 -4.71 5.40 -6.13
CA ASN A 98 -4.88 6.66 -6.86
C ASN A 98 -5.67 6.49 -8.17
N VAL A 99 -5.44 5.39 -8.90
CA VAL A 99 -6.19 5.06 -10.13
C VAL A 99 -7.65 4.76 -9.80
N LEU A 100 -7.91 3.98 -8.74
CA LEU A 100 -9.27 3.64 -8.32
C LEU A 100 -10.03 4.87 -7.79
N ASP A 101 -9.35 5.78 -7.09
CA ASP A 101 -9.94 7.04 -6.62
C ASP A 101 -10.34 7.94 -7.80
N THR A 102 -9.43 8.11 -8.76
CA THR A 102 -9.73 8.85 -10.00
C THR A 102 -10.82 8.17 -10.81
N GLY A 103 -10.79 6.84 -10.93
CA GLY A 103 -11.79 6.06 -11.65
C GLY A 103 -13.17 6.15 -11.00
N ALA A 104 -13.24 6.06 -9.67
CA ALA A 104 -14.47 6.24 -8.90
C ALA A 104 -15.00 7.66 -9.09
N ALA A 105 -14.15 8.68 -8.97
CA ALA A 105 -14.52 10.06 -9.23
C ALA A 105 -15.08 10.23 -10.65
N ASN A 106 -14.45 9.66 -11.68
CA ASN A 106 -14.97 9.75 -13.06
C ASN A 106 -16.31 9.01 -13.26
N LEU A 107 -16.58 7.94 -12.51
CA LEU A 107 -17.87 7.23 -12.55
C LEU A 107 -18.98 7.95 -11.76
N THR A 108 -18.62 8.72 -10.73
CA THR A 108 -19.58 9.44 -9.88
C THR A 108 -19.74 10.91 -10.27
N ASN A 109 -18.74 11.51 -10.89
CA ASN A 109 -18.79 12.90 -11.31
C ASN A 109 -19.74 13.02 -12.49
N ALA A 110 -20.82 13.78 -12.30
CA ALA A 110 -21.70 14.17 -13.38
C ALA A 110 -20.94 15.09 -14.36
N ASP A 111 -21.22 14.96 -15.66
CA ASP A 111 -20.71 15.91 -16.65
C ASP A 111 -21.36 17.28 -16.39
N LEU A 112 -20.56 18.23 -15.89
CA LEU A 112 -21.02 19.58 -15.56
C LEU A 112 -21.58 20.32 -16.79
N ASN A 113 -21.15 19.99 -18.01
CA ASN A 113 -21.70 20.59 -19.21
C ASN A 113 -23.09 20.04 -19.52
N GLU A 114 -23.28 18.72 -19.37
CA GLU A 114 -24.59 18.10 -19.54
C GLU A 114 -25.56 18.58 -18.46
N GLU A 115 -25.14 18.65 -17.20
CA GLU A 115 -26.01 19.19 -16.15
C GLU A 115 -26.24 20.69 -16.26
N ALA A 116 -25.28 21.47 -16.75
CA ALA A 116 -25.51 22.88 -17.06
C ALA A 116 -26.52 23.06 -18.20
N ALA A 117 -26.41 22.26 -19.27
CA ALA A 117 -27.35 22.29 -20.38
C ALA A 117 -28.75 21.82 -19.94
N ASN A 118 -28.83 20.77 -19.14
CA ASN A 118 -30.08 20.25 -18.58
C ASN A 118 -30.72 21.26 -17.61
N SER A 119 -29.94 21.91 -16.75
CA SER A 119 -30.40 22.98 -15.87
C SER A 119 -30.94 24.18 -16.65
N GLN A 120 -30.24 24.62 -17.71
CA GLN A 120 -30.70 25.69 -18.58
C GLN A 120 -31.98 25.31 -19.35
N ALA A 121 -32.05 24.06 -19.84
CA ALA A 121 -33.24 23.52 -20.49
C ALA A 121 -34.43 23.44 -19.52
N LEU A 122 -34.20 23.03 -18.27
CA LEU A 122 -35.21 22.99 -17.21
C LEU A 122 -35.72 24.38 -16.86
N SER A 123 -34.84 25.36 -16.69
CA SER A 123 -35.20 26.77 -16.48
C SER A 123 -36.07 27.30 -17.62
N THR A 124 -35.68 26.99 -18.87
CA THR A 124 -36.44 27.36 -20.06
C THR A 124 -37.82 26.69 -20.09
N ARG A 125 -37.90 25.37 -19.80
CA ARG A 125 -39.18 24.64 -19.71
C ARG A 125 -40.08 25.20 -18.62
N ASN A 126 -39.54 25.58 -17.47
CA ASN A 126 -40.32 26.20 -16.38
C ASN A 126 -40.87 27.58 -16.79
N SER A 127 -40.05 28.42 -17.43
CA SER A 127 -40.50 29.72 -17.96
C SER A 127 -41.62 29.57 -19.01
N LEU A 128 -41.46 28.61 -19.93
CA LEU A 128 -42.49 28.25 -20.91
C LEU A 128 -43.76 27.70 -20.24
N GLY A 129 -43.62 26.86 -19.21
CA GLY A 129 -44.73 26.31 -18.43
C GLY A 129 -45.54 27.38 -17.71
N ILE A 130 -44.86 28.34 -17.07
CA ILE A 130 -45.51 29.49 -16.42
C ILE A 130 -46.22 30.37 -17.45
N SER A 131 -45.57 30.64 -18.58
CA SER A 131 -46.15 31.45 -19.66
C SER A 131 -47.37 30.77 -20.28
N ALA A 132 -47.31 29.47 -20.54
CA ALA A 132 -48.41 28.67 -21.05
C ALA A 132 -49.58 28.62 -20.05
N LEU A 133 -49.29 28.49 -18.74
CA LEU A 133 -50.31 28.53 -17.69
C LEU A 133 -50.96 29.92 -17.55
N SER A 134 -50.17 30.99 -17.63
CA SER A 134 -50.69 32.36 -17.65
C SER A 134 -51.61 32.59 -18.85
N LEU A 135 -51.19 32.11 -20.03
CA LEU A 135 -51.99 32.23 -21.26
C LEU A 135 -53.28 31.40 -21.18
N ALA A 136 -53.23 30.20 -20.60
CA ALA A 136 -54.42 29.37 -20.37
C ALA A 136 -55.41 30.03 -19.41
N ASN A 137 -54.93 30.64 -18.31
CA ASN A 137 -55.78 31.38 -17.37
C ASN A 137 -56.39 32.63 -18.02
N GLN A 138 -55.62 33.38 -18.81
CA GLN A 138 -56.12 34.53 -19.57
C GLN A 138 -57.18 34.11 -20.59
N ALA A 139 -56.98 32.99 -21.30
CA ALA A 139 -57.96 32.45 -22.24
C ALA A 139 -59.27 32.05 -21.53
N GLN A 140 -59.20 31.43 -20.36
CA GLN A 140 -60.39 31.12 -19.54
C GLN A 140 -61.13 32.38 -19.04
N GLN A 141 -60.42 33.42 -18.63
CA GLN A 141 -61.03 34.70 -18.23
C GLN A 141 -61.65 35.46 -19.41
N GLY A 142 -61.01 35.42 -20.60
CA GLY A 142 -61.55 35.99 -21.83
C GLY A 142 -62.85 35.32 -22.28
N ILE A 143 -62.94 34.00 -22.13
CA ILE A 143 -64.20 33.27 -22.35
C ILE A 143 -65.29 33.70 -21.35
N LEU A 144 -64.93 33.95 -20.08
CA LEU A 144 -65.89 34.47 -19.10
C LEU A 144 -66.34 35.91 -19.39
N GLN A 145 -65.53 36.76 -20.02
CA GLN A 145 -65.97 38.10 -20.47
C GLN A 145 -66.89 38.03 -21.69
N LEU A 146 -66.73 37.03 -22.56
CA LEU A 146 -67.59 36.80 -23.73
C LEU A 146 -68.96 36.22 -23.37
N LEU A 147 -69.07 35.54 -22.23
CA LEU A 147 -70.30 34.92 -21.74
C LEU A 147 -71.06 35.80 -20.72
N ARG A 148 -70.70 37.08 -20.60
CA ARG A 148 -71.33 38.06 -19.71
C ARG A 148 -72.06 39.16 -20.48
#